data_AF-A0A4Q3FVF0-F1
#
_entry.id   AF-A0A4Q3FVF0-F1
#
_cell.length_a   1.000
_cell.length_b   1.000
_cell.length_c   1.000
_cell.angle_alpha   90.00
_cell.angle_beta   90.00
_cell.angle_gamma   90.00
#
_symmetry.space_group_name_H-M   'P 1'
#
loop_
_entity.id
_entity.type
_entity.pdbx_description
1 polymer ?
#
loop_
_entity_poly.entity_id
_entity_poly.type
_entity_poly.pdbx_seq_one_letter_code
_entity_poly.pdbx_strand_id
1 'polypeptide(L)'
;MIEIDLSDADIVVLHPQGPLSKQDFKSLAKTIDTRINQTDRVPNVVIQVDNLPHWESLAALTEHLRFVRGHGKIIGKVALVGDSPLLTVAPEIANQLV
;
A
#
# COMPACT_ATOMS: atom_id res chain seq x y z
N MET A 1 -5.33 11.50 0.35
CA MET A 1 -5.21 11.36 -1.12
C MET A 1 -3.99 10.53 -1.44
N ILE A 2 -4.20 9.42 -2.15
CA ILE A 2 -3.16 8.48 -2.57
C ILE A 2 -3.09 8.55 -4.09
N GLU A 3 -1.95 8.92 -4.65
CA GLU A 3 -1.68 8.77 -6.07
C GLU A 3 -1.29 7.31 -6.35
N ILE A 4 -1.78 6.77 -7.46
CA ILE A 4 -1.62 5.36 -7.82
C ILE A 4 -1.05 5.27 -9.23
N ASP A 5 0.14 4.70 -9.36
CA ASP A 5 0.75 4.36 -10.64
C ASP A 5 0.50 2.88 -10.96
N LEU A 6 -0.03 2.63 -12.16
CA LEU A 6 -0.38 1.31 -12.70
C LEU A 6 0.32 1.04 -14.05
N SER A 7 1.39 1.77 -14.34
CA SER A 7 2.16 1.66 -15.60
C SER A 7 2.75 0.26 -15.79
N ASP A 8 3.03 -0.45 -14.71
CA ASP A 8 3.49 -1.84 -14.72
C ASP A 8 2.34 -2.83 -14.43
N ALA A 9 2.28 -3.94 -15.17
CA ALA A 9 1.24 -4.96 -15.05
C ALA A 9 1.24 -5.65 -13.67
N ASP A 10 2.43 -5.89 -13.11
CA ASP A 10 2.66 -6.69 -11.92
C ASP A 10 3.03 -5.83 -10.70
N ILE A 11 3.16 -4.51 -10.85
CA ILE A 11 3.49 -3.56 -9.77
C ILE A 11 2.46 -2.44 -9.69
N VAL A 12 2.04 -2.12 -8.47
CA VAL A 12 1.24 -0.94 -8.14
C VAL A 12 2.10 -0.04 -7.25
N VAL A 13 2.33 1.20 -7.69
CA VAL A 13 3.04 2.19 -6.86
C VAL A 13 2.02 3.11 -6.20
N LEU A 14 2.14 3.28 -4.89
CA LEU A 14 1.31 4.13 -4.06
C LEU A 14 2.12 5.31 -3.55
N HIS A 15 1.62 6.51 -3.79
CA HIS A 15 2.20 7.77 -3.33
C HIS A 15 1.21 8.48 -2.41
N PRO A 16 1.22 8.20 -1.09
CA PRO A 16 0.40 8.93 -0.13
C PRO A 16 0.98 10.33 0.09
N GLN A 17 0.21 11.36 -0.27
CA GLN A 17 0.62 12.77 -0.21
C GLN A 17 0.31 13.44 1.16
N GLY A 18 -0.15 12.68 2.16
CA GLY A 18 -0.57 13.22 3.45
C GLY A 18 -1.38 12.24 4.30
N PRO A 19 -2.10 12.72 5.34
CA PRO A 19 -2.92 11.86 6.19
C PRO A 19 -3.99 11.14 5.35
N LEU A 20 -4.16 9.85 5.62
CA LEU A 20 -5.05 9.00 4.86
C LEU A 20 -6.37 8.85 5.58
N SER A 21 -7.46 9.07 4.84
CA SER A 21 -8.81 8.87 5.35
C SER A 21 -9.28 7.44 5.09
N LYS A 22 -10.33 7.02 5.79
CA LYS A 22 -11.04 5.76 5.51
C LYS A 22 -11.51 5.65 4.05
N GLN A 23 -11.83 6.79 3.43
CA GLN A 23 -12.27 6.84 2.04
C GLN A 23 -11.13 6.63 1.05
N ASP A 24 -9.92 7.09 1.37
CA ASP A 24 -8.71 6.82 0.58
C ASP A 24 -8.45 5.31 0.54
N PHE A 25 -8.53 4.61 1.68
CA PHE A 25 -8.35 3.15 1.74
C PHE A 25 -9.40 2.40 0.93
N LYS A 26 -10.68 2.78 1.02
CA LYS A 26 -11.75 2.16 0.25
C LYS A 26 -11.54 2.32 -1.26
N SER A 27 -11.08 3.49 -1.69
CA SER A 27 -10.77 3.77 -3.10
C SER A 27 -9.58 2.95 -3.59
N LEU A 28 -8.56 2.81 -2.74
CA LEU A 28 -7.39 1.99 -3.03
C LEU A 28 -7.74 0.50 -3.17
N ALA A 29 -8.46 -0.08 -2.22
CA ALA A 29 -8.86 -1.49 -2.30
C ALA A 29 -9.65 -1.77 -3.58
N LYS A 30 -10.60 -0.91 -3.94
CA LYS A 30 -11.35 -1.02 -5.20
C LYS A 30 -10.43 -1.00 -6.42
N THR A 31 -9.39 -0.17 -6.41
CA THR A 31 -8.42 -0.07 -7.51
C THR A 31 -7.60 -1.34 -7.65
N ILE A 32 -7.09 -1.87 -6.53
CA ILE A 32 -6.33 -3.11 -6.51
C ILE A 32 -7.22 -4.30 -6.89
N ASP A 33 -8.45 -4.40 -6.37
CA ASP A 33 -9.40 -5.45 -6.75
C ASP A 33 -9.70 -5.43 -8.25
N THR A 34 -9.88 -4.22 -8.82
CA THR A 34 -10.07 -4.06 -10.26
C THR A 34 -8.85 -4.55 -11.04
N ARG A 35 -7.63 -4.22 -10.58
CA ARG A 35 -6.39 -4.69 -11.21
C ARG A 35 -6.26 -6.21 -11.15
N ILE A 36 -6.53 -6.81 -9.99
CA ILE A 36 -6.51 -8.26 -9.80
C ILE A 36 -7.50 -8.94 -10.75
N ASN A 37 -8.70 -8.39 -10.90
CA ASN A 37 -9.71 -8.94 -11.81
C ASN A 37 -9.31 -8.80 -13.29
N GLN A 38 -8.57 -7.75 -13.65
CA GLN A 38 -8.10 -7.53 -15.02
C GLN A 38 -6.92 -8.42 -15.42
N THR A 39 -5.99 -8.66 -14.51
CA THR A 39 -4.74 -9.40 -14.79
C THR A 39 -4.79 -10.85 -14.31
N ASP A 40 -5.82 -11.23 -13.54
CA ASP A 40 -5.92 -12.47 -12.76
C ASP A 40 -4.70 -12.75 -11.87
N ARG A 41 -3.98 -11.69 -11.50
CA ARG A 41 -2.74 -11.74 -10.70
C ARG A 41 -2.80 -10.75 -9.56
N VAL A 42 -2.14 -11.11 -8.46
CA VAL A 42 -1.97 -10.20 -7.32
C VAL A 42 -0.75 -9.33 -7.60
N PRO A 43 -0.91 -8.00 -7.75
CA PRO A 43 0.24 -7.13 -7.98
C PRO A 43 1.12 -7.08 -6.74
N ASN A 44 2.41 -6.80 -6.96
CA ASN A 44 3.30 -6.34 -5.90
C ASN A 44 3.01 -4.86 -5.63
N VAL A 45 3.17 -4.42 -4.38
CA VAL A 45 2.92 -3.02 -4.02
C VAL A 45 4.22 -2.35 -3.63
N VAL A 46 4.45 -1.17 -4.20
CA VAL A 46 5.48 -0.23 -3.77
C VAL A 46 4.78 0.95 -3.11
N ILE A 47 5.12 1.25 -1.88
CA ILE A 47 4.64 2.45 -1.18
C ILE A 47 5.81 3.42 -1.15
N GLN A 48 5.75 4.51 -1.91
CA GLN A 48 6.76 5.55 -1.89
C GLN A 48 6.23 6.76 -1.12
N VAL A 49 6.97 7.19 -0.10
CA VAL A 49 6.62 8.31 0.77
C VAL A 49 7.74 9.34 0.77
N ASP A 50 7.43 10.57 0.41
CA ASP A 50 8.42 11.66 0.38
C ASP A 50 8.63 12.28 1.77
N ASN A 51 7.59 12.25 2.63
CA ASN A 51 7.68 12.64 4.04
C ASN A 51 6.91 11.64 4.87
N LEU A 52 7.27 11.47 6.15
CA LEU A 52 6.53 10.60 7.07
C LEU A 52 5.10 11.15 7.27
N PRO A 53 4.05 10.53 6.71
CA PRO A 53 2.70 10.81 7.18
C PRO A 53 2.53 10.29 8.61
N HIS A 54 1.40 10.59 9.25
CA HIS A 54 1.07 9.97 10.54
C HIS A 54 1.12 8.44 10.42
N TRP A 55 1.88 7.80 11.31
CA TRP A 55 2.16 6.37 11.24
C TRP A 55 0.92 5.48 11.26
N GLU A 56 -0.09 5.88 12.04
CA GLU A 56 -1.39 5.20 12.09
C GLU A 56 -2.02 5.07 10.70
N SER A 57 -1.86 6.09 9.84
CA SER A 57 -2.37 6.05 8.47
C SER A 57 -1.62 5.07 7.58
N LEU A 58 -0.29 4.94 7.71
CA LEU A 58 0.49 3.97 6.93
C LEU A 58 0.33 2.54 7.46
N ALA A 59 0.29 2.35 8.78
CA ALA A 59 0.02 1.05 9.37
C ALA A 59 -1.36 0.54 8.91
N ALA A 60 -2.40 1.37 9.01
CA ALA A 60 -3.74 1.04 8.51
C ALA A 60 -3.75 0.77 7.00
N LEU A 61 -2.96 1.50 6.20
CA LEU A 61 -2.77 1.23 4.77
C LEU A 61 -2.25 -0.19 4.55
N THR A 62 -1.14 -0.53 5.21
CA THR A 62 -0.47 -1.83 5.06
C THR A 62 -1.34 -2.99 5.52
N GLU A 63 -2.07 -2.82 6.63
CA GLU A 63 -3.06 -3.81 7.07
C GLU A 63 -4.15 -3.98 6.03
N HIS A 64 -4.71 -2.88 5.52
CA HIS A 64 -5.76 -2.94 4.51
C HIS A 64 -5.30 -3.67 3.24
N LEU A 65 -4.07 -3.40 2.81
CA LEU A 65 -3.39 -4.07 1.70
C LEU A 65 -3.24 -5.58 1.93
N ARG A 66 -2.89 -6.01 3.16
CA ARG A 66 -2.84 -7.43 3.54
C ARG A 66 -4.21 -8.12 3.44
N PHE A 67 -5.29 -7.37 3.61
CA PHE A 67 -6.67 -7.86 3.57
C PHE A 67 -7.37 -7.71 2.22
N VAL A 68 -6.75 -7.10 1.20
CA VAL A 68 -7.35 -6.97 -0.13
C VAL A 68 -7.65 -8.37 -0.70
N ARG A 69 -8.85 -8.50 -1.31
CA ARG A 69 -9.45 -9.73 -1.87
C ARG A 69 -10.28 -10.63 -0.92
N GLY A 70 -10.69 -10.18 0.27
CA GLY A 70 -11.83 -10.77 1.00
C GLY A 70 -11.73 -12.23 1.47
N HIS A 71 -10.74 -13.03 1.06
CA HIS A 71 -10.55 -14.44 1.44
C HIS A 71 -9.09 -14.90 1.28
N GLY A 72 -8.11 -14.04 1.60
CA GLY A 72 -6.75 -14.50 1.91
C GLY A 72 -5.73 -14.53 0.78
N LYS A 73 -5.82 -13.66 -0.24
CA LYS A 73 -4.64 -13.39 -1.08
C LYS A 73 -3.87 -12.20 -0.54
N ILE A 74 -2.82 -12.53 0.21
CA ILE A 74 -1.80 -11.59 0.65
C ILE A 74 -1.16 -10.99 -0.61
N ILE A 75 -1.02 -9.67 -0.65
CA ILE A 75 -0.20 -8.99 -1.65
C ILE A 75 1.18 -9.64 -1.67
N GLY A 76 1.64 -10.08 -2.84
CA GLY A 76 2.78 -10.99 -2.95
C GLY A 76 4.03 -10.43 -2.28
N LYS A 77 4.30 -9.13 -2.48
CA LYS A 77 5.41 -8.39 -1.85
C LYS A 77 5.01 -6.93 -1.64
N VAL A 78 5.44 -6.35 -0.52
CA VAL A 78 5.31 -4.92 -0.23
C VAL A 78 6.72 -4.34 -0.09
N ALA A 79 7.02 -3.30 -0.87
CA ALA A 79 8.23 -2.50 -0.74
C ALA A 79 7.86 -1.11 -0.20
N LEU A 80 8.67 -0.60 0.71
CA LEU A 80 8.52 0.75 1.26
C LEU A 80 9.74 1.57 0.82
N VAL A 81 9.50 2.70 0.17
CA VAL A 81 10.52 3.61 -0.38
C VAL A 81 10.30 4.98 0.22
N GLY A 82 11.36 5.63 0.71
CA GLY A 82 11.27 6.99 1.23
C GLY A 82 12.59 7.48 1.79
N ASP A 83 12.57 8.68 2.33
CA ASP A 83 13.78 9.36 2.82
C ASP A 83 14.31 8.81 4.14
N SER A 84 15.49 9.26 4.57
CA SER A 84 16.19 8.78 5.77
C SER A 84 15.34 8.66 7.06
N PRO A 85 14.35 9.52 7.36
CA PRO A 85 13.47 9.36 8.52
C PRO A 85 12.67 8.04 8.52
N LEU A 86 12.48 7.41 7.36
CA LEU A 86 11.80 6.12 7.20
C LEU A 86 12.54 4.97 7.90
N LEU A 87 13.88 5.04 7.97
CA LEU A 87 14.69 3.98 8.60
C LEU A 87 14.42 3.85 10.10
N THR A 88 14.02 4.95 10.76
CA THR A 88 13.70 4.96 12.19
C THR A 88 12.39 4.25 12.50
N VAL A 89 11.46 4.19 11.54
CA VAL A 89 10.10 3.67 11.72
C VAL A 89 9.84 2.36 10.98
N ALA A 90 10.71 1.97 10.05
CA ALA A 90 10.63 0.72 9.29
C ALA A 90 10.32 -0.55 10.14
N PRO A 91 10.86 -0.74 11.36
CA PRO A 91 10.55 -1.92 12.19
C PRO A 91 9.07 -2.05 12.57
N GLU A 92 8.38 -0.93 12.83
CA GLU A 92 6.97 -0.97 13.21
C GLU A 92 6.07 -1.38 12.02
N ILE A 93 6.44 -1.04 10.78
CA ILE A 93 5.73 -1.46 9.56
C ILE A 93 6.02 -2.92 9.30
N ALA A 94 7.27 -3.34 9.47
CA ALA A 94 7.65 -4.74 9.32
C ALA A 94 6.79 -5.65 10.23
N ASN A 95 6.55 -5.24 11.47
CA ASN A 95 5.68 -5.98 12.40
C ASN A 95 4.21 -6.07 11.97
N GLN A 96 3.72 -5.12 11.16
CA GLN A 96 2.36 -5.15 10.60
C GLN A 96 2.27 -5.99 9.31
N LEU A 97 3.41 -6.26 8.67
CA LEU A 97 3.50 -7.02 7.43
C LEU A 97 3.89 -8.49 7.65
N VAL A 98 4.54 -8.83 8.78
CA VAL A 98 4.78 -10.20 9.26
C VAL A 98 3.50 -10.79 9.86
#